data_AF-A0A2H0I3C1-F1
#
_entry.id   AF-A0A2H0I3C1-F1
#
_cell.length_a   1.000
_cell.length_b   1.000
_cell.length_c   1.000
_cell.angle_alpha   90.00
_cell.angle_beta   90.00
_cell.angle_gamma   90.00
#
_symmetry.space_group_name_H-M   'P 1'
#
loop_
_entity.id
_entity.type
_entity.pdbx_description
1 polymer ?
#
loop_
_entity_poly.entity_id
_entity_poly.type
_entity_poly.pdbx_seq_one_letter_code
_entity_poly.pdbx_strand_id
1 'polypeptide(L)'
;MSDSPVATSQTATLFAELTSVHPLSTFDEGIFLDLLEHSLSLSVSEKKRVIDAIPTLSQFQIDELTKVFTDEREEFKKLLSKEGDTIKELVVKAREGWNQLGEIYIQERAQKEKQGEDQNKIDDLKKSLGI
;
A
#
# COMPACT_ATOMS: atom_id res chain seq x y z
N MET A 1 -19.74 -2.30 17.07
CA MET A 1 -18.86 -1.88 15.96
C MET A 1 -17.74 -2.89 15.91
N SER A 2 -17.91 -3.91 15.07
CA SER A 2 -17.05 -5.08 15.03
C SER A 2 -15.99 -4.85 13.98
N ASP A 3 -14.85 -4.31 14.38
CA ASP A 3 -13.65 -4.32 13.52
C ASP A 3 -13.27 -5.80 13.34
N SER A 4 -13.60 -6.36 12.17
CA SER A 4 -13.35 -7.78 11.92
C SER A 4 -11.86 -7.97 11.62
N PRO A 5 -11.13 -8.82 12.38
CA PRO A 5 -9.68 -9.03 12.22
C PRO A 5 -9.29 -9.63 10.85
N VAL A 6 -10.27 -10.05 10.06
CA VAL A 6 -10.10 -10.67 8.74
C VAL A 6 -9.71 -9.64 7.67
N ALA A 7 -10.25 -8.42 7.72
CA ALA A 7 -9.97 -7.39 6.71
C ALA A 7 -8.52 -6.89 6.79
N THR A 8 -7.99 -6.71 8.01
CA THR A 8 -6.60 -6.31 8.25
C THR A 8 -5.61 -7.38 7.76
N SER A 9 -5.95 -8.67 7.91
CA SER A 9 -5.09 -9.77 7.46
C SER A 9 -4.98 -9.85 5.94
N GLN A 10 -6.06 -9.60 5.19
CA GLN A 10 -6.04 -9.67 3.73
C GLN A 10 -5.24 -8.53 3.10
N THR A 11 -5.40 -7.31 3.63
CA THR A 11 -4.64 -6.13 3.21
C THR A 11 -3.14 -6.28 3.48
N ALA A 12 -2.76 -6.81 4.63
CA ALA A 12 -1.35 -7.07 4.96
C ALA A 12 -0.71 -8.07 3.99
N THR A 13 -1.39 -9.18 3.68
CA THR A 13 -0.92 -10.15 2.68
C THR A 13 -0.78 -9.51 1.30
N LEU A 14 -1.76 -8.68 0.89
CA LEU A 14 -1.74 -7.99 -0.39
C LEU A 14 -0.54 -7.05 -0.54
N PHE A 15 -0.26 -6.24 0.49
CA PHE A 15 0.90 -5.35 0.46
C PHE A 15 2.21 -6.14 0.43
N ALA A 16 2.33 -7.19 1.24
CA ALA A 16 3.51 -8.06 1.20
C ALA A 16 3.74 -8.67 -0.20
N GLU A 17 2.68 -9.10 -0.90
CA GLU A 17 2.79 -9.56 -2.29
C GLU A 17 3.28 -8.46 -3.22
N LEU A 18 2.71 -7.25 -3.14
CA LEU A 18 3.09 -6.14 -4.00
C LEU A 18 4.53 -5.70 -3.76
N THR A 19 4.98 -5.69 -2.51
CA THR A 19 6.33 -5.28 -2.14
C THR A 19 7.36 -6.38 -2.29
N SER A 20 6.98 -7.64 -2.57
CA SER A 20 7.91 -8.75 -2.82
C SER A 20 8.55 -8.72 -4.22
N VAL A 21 8.06 -7.84 -5.10
CA VAL A 21 8.59 -7.67 -6.45
C VAL A 21 9.49 -6.43 -6.49
N HIS A 22 10.79 -6.62 -6.23
CA HIS A 22 11.79 -5.55 -6.19
C HIS A 22 13.14 -6.02 -6.77
N PRO A 23 13.24 -6.25 -8.08
CA PRO A 23 14.45 -6.83 -8.69
C PRO A 23 15.70 -5.91 -8.62
N LEU A 24 15.54 -4.64 -8.27
CA LEU A 24 16.60 -3.62 -8.27
C LEU A 24 17.10 -3.24 -6.87
N SER A 25 16.56 -3.87 -5.83
CA SER A 25 16.88 -3.56 -4.43
C SER A 25 16.66 -4.76 -3.51
N THR A 26 17.33 -4.76 -2.37
CA THR A 26 17.14 -5.71 -1.27
C THR A 26 16.92 -4.93 0.02
N PHE A 27 15.79 -5.15 0.68
CA PHE A 27 15.42 -4.50 1.93
C PHE A 27 14.48 -5.40 2.73
N ASP A 28 14.25 -5.09 4.01
CA ASP A 28 13.25 -5.79 4.82
C ASP A 28 11.87 -5.19 4.51
N GLU A 29 11.05 -5.95 3.77
CA GLU A 29 9.74 -5.49 3.31
C GLU A 29 8.78 -5.27 4.47
N GLY A 30 8.91 -6.06 5.54
CA GLY A 30 8.09 -5.93 6.75
C GLY A 30 8.38 -4.62 7.49
N ILE A 31 9.67 -4.30 7.67
CA ILE A 31 10.08 -3.02 8.28
C ILE A 31 9.69 -1.84 7.38
N PHE A 32 9.90 -1.96 6.07
CA PHE A 32 9.56 -0.88 5.14
C PHE A 32 8.04 -0.61 5.12
N LEU A 33 7.22 -1.66 5.11
CA LEU A 33 5.76 -1.53 5.17
C LEU A 33 5.30 -0.98 6.52
N ASP A 34 5.90 -1.39 7.65
CA ASP A 34 5.61 -0.80 8.98
C ASP A 34 5.86 0.71 8.98
N LEU A 35 7.01 1.13 8.44
CA LEU A 35 7.37 2.53 8.31
C LEU A 35 6.42 3.29 7.39
N LEU A 36 6.06 2.70 6.24
CA LEU A 36 5.17 3.32 5.27
C LEU A 36 3.74 3.45 5.81
N GLU A 37 3.20 2.43 6.48
CA GLU A 37 1.88 2.45 7.12
C GLU A 37 1.77 3.59 8.13
N HIS A 38 2.79 3.73 8.98
CA HIS A 38 2.81 4.70 10.07
C HIS A 38 3.30 6.09 9.68
N SER A 39 3.73 6.30 8.44
CA SER A 39 4.10 7.63 7.95
C SER A 39 2.89 8.57 7.98
N LEU A 40 3.04 9.70 8.69
CA LEU A 40 1.98 10.71 8.83
C LEU A 40 2.12 11.81 7.76
N SER A 41 3.28 11.89 7.11
CA SER A 41 3.60 12.87 6.07
C SER A 41 3.03 12.50 4.71
N LEU A 42 2.70 11.22 4.48
CA LEU A 42 2.17 10.74 3.20
C LEU A 42 0.65 10.59 3.22
N SER A 43 -0.01 11.14 2.21
CA SER A 43 -1.40 10.84 1.88
C SER A 43 -1.58 9.42 1.33
N VAL A 44 -2.83 8.95 1.27
CA VAL A 44 -3.18 7.65 0.67
C VAL A 44 -2.64 7.51 -0.76
N SER A 45 -2.76 8.57 -1.56
CA SER A 45 -2.28 8.56 -2.95
C SER A 45 -0.76 8.51 -3.06
N GLU A 46 -0.05 9.14 -2.13
CA GLU A 46 1.42 9.06 -2.07
C GLU A 46 1.89 7.68 -1.65
N LYS A 47 1.26 7.09 -0.62
CA LYS A 47 1.55 5.72 -0.21
C LYS A 47 1.32 4.73 -1.36
N LYS A 48 0.23 4.90 -2.13
CA LYS A 48 -0.01 4.13 -3.36
C LYS A 48 1.14 4.27 -4.36
N ARG A 49 1.58 5.50 -4.64
CA ARG A 49 2.70 5.76 -5.56
C ARG A 49 4.00 5.12 -5.10
N VAL A 50 4.27 5.10 -3.79
CA VAL A 50 5.44 4.41 -3.23
C VAL A 50 5.34 2.92 -3.51
N ILE A 51 4.22 2.27 -3.15
CA ILE A 51 4.02 0.83 -3.37
C ILE A 51 4.13 0.46 -4.85
N ASP A 52 3.45 1.22 -5.73
CA ASP A 52 3.47 0.98 -7.18
C ASP A 52 4.87 1.19 -7.79
N ALA A 53 5.71 2.02 -7.19
CA ALA A 53 7.05 2.32 -7.68
C ALA A 53 8.11 1.30 -7.23
N ILE A 54 7.89 0.56 -6.14
CA ILE A 54 8.87 -0.38 -5.54
C ILE A 54 9.60 -1.26 -6.57
N PRO A 55 8.94 -1.90 -7.56
CA PRO A 55 9.62 -2.73 -8.55
C PRO A 55 10.69 -2.01 -9.38
N THR A 56 10.61 -0.68 -9.44
CA THR A 56 11.47 0.19 -10.24
C THR A 56 12.45 1.02 -9.41
N LEU A 57 12.35 0.99 -8.08
CA LEU A 57 13.23 1.74 -7.20
C LEU A 57 14.59 1.04 -7.09
N SER A 58 15.65 1.83 -7.24
CA SER A 58 17.01 1.38 -6.93
C SER A 58 17.22 1.26 -5.42
N GLN A 59 18.24 0.49 -5.01
CA GLN A 59 18.64 0.37 -3.61
C GLN A 59 18.76 1.73 -2.90
N PHE A 60 19.45 2.69 -3.54
CA PHE A 60 19.64 4.03 -2.96
C PHE A 60 18.30 4.74 -2.69
N GLN A 61 17.31 4.59 -3.57
CA GLN A 61 16.00 5.21 -3.37
C GLN A 61 15.22 4.54 -2.23
N ILE A 62 15.30 3.22 -2.10
CA ILE A 62 14.70 2.49 -0.97
C ILE A 62 15.37 2.90 0.35
N ASP A 63 16.69 2.99 0.37
CA ASP A 63 17.45 3.38 1.57
C ASP A 63 17.09 4.80 2.00
N GLU A 64 17.00 5.75 1.06
CA GLU A 64 16.60 7.13 1.36
C GLU A 64 15.15 7.22 1.85
N LEU A 65 14.21 6.47 1.25
CA LEU A 65 12.84 6.41 1.75
C LEU A 65 12.78 5.83 3.17
N THR A 66 13.49 4.73 3.41
CA THR A 66 13.56 4.08 4.72
C THR A 66 14.11 5.03 5.77
N LYS A 67 15.16 5.77 5.43
CA LYS A 67 15.77 6.78 6.30
C LYS A 67 14.79 7.91 6.59
N VAL A 68 14.13 8.46 5.57
CA VAL A 68 13.13 9.53 5.75
C VAL A 68 12.00 9.10 6.68
N PHE A 69 11.44 7.89 6.51
CA PHE A 69 10.39 7.40 7.40
C PHE A 69 10.88 7.09 8.82
N THR A 70 12.13 6.64 8.96
CA THR A 70 12.74 6.41 10.28
C THR A 70 12.94 7.73 11.02
N ASP A 71 13.48 8.74 10.33
CA ASP A 71 13.68 10.08 10.88
C ASP A 71 12.34 10.71 11.26
N GLU A 72 11.34 10.60 10.39
CA GLU A 72 9.95 11.03 10.64
C GLU A 72 9.41 10.42 11.94
N ARG A 73 9.53 9.10 12.12
CA ARG A 73 9.05 8.40 13.31
C ARG A 73 9.69 8.94 14.59
N GLU A 74 10.99 9.20 14.56
CA GLU A 74 11.70 9.76 15.72
C GLU A 74 11.32 11.22 16.00
N GLU A 75 11.03 12.02 14.97
CA GLU A 75 10.52 13.38 15.15
C GLU A 75 9.11 13.38 15.77
N PHE A 76 8.19 12.58 15.25
CA PHE A 76 6.85 12.47 15.81
C PHE A 76 6.85 11.95 17.25
N LYS A 77 7.75 11.02 17.57
CA LYS A 77 7.92 10.52 18.93
C LYS A 77 8.32 11.62 19.92
N LYS A 78 9.14 12.59 19.49
CA LYS A 78 9.47 13.76 20.32
C LYS A 78 8.23 14.65 20.53
N LEU A 79 7.42 14.82 19.49
CA LEU A 79 6.21 15.63 19.53
C LEU A 79 5.08 14.99 20.35
N LEU A 80 5.02 13.65 20.47
CA LEU A 80 4.02 12.94 21.30
C LEU A 80 3.97 13.46 22.75
N SER A 81 5.12 13.86 23.30
CA SER A 81 5.22 14.40 24.66
C SER A 81 4.57 15.77 24.83
N LYS A 82 4.35 16.51 23.72
CA LYS A 82 3.84 17.89 23.70
C LYS A 82 2.43 18.00 23.11
N GLU A 83 2.16 17.22 22.07
CA GLU A 83 0.96 17.30 21.23
C GLU A 83 0.29 15.93 21.05
N GLY A 84 0.31 15.12 22.12
CA GLY A 84 -0.10 13.72 22.06
C GLY A 84 -1.52 13.49 21.52
N ASP A 85 -2.47 14.37 21.81
CA ASP A 85 -3.85 14.20 21.33
C ASP A 85 -4.00 14.48 19.83
N THR A 86 -3.37 15.54 19.32
CA THR A 86 -3.30 15.82 17.87
C THR A 86 -2.64 14.66 17.12
N ILE A 87 -1.55 14.11 17.65
CA ILE A 87 -0.84 13.02 17.00
C ILE A 87 -1.67 11.74 17.01
N LYS A 88 -2.41 11.44 18.08
CA LYS A 88 -3.34 10.30 18.10
C LYS A 88 -4.38 10.42 16.97
N GLU A 89 -4.95 11.60 16.76
CA GLU A 89 -5.91 11.80 15.66
C GLU A 89 -5.26 11.59 14.28
N LEU A 90 -4.02 12.06 14.10
CA LEU A 90 -3.27 11.84 12.86
C LEU A 90 -2.98 10.35 12.62
N VAL A 91 -2.61 9.60 13.67
CA VAL A 91 -2.38 8.15 13.58
C VAL A 91 -3.66 7.41 13.21
N VAL A 92 -4.80 7.79 13.79
CA VAL A 92 -6.10 7.20 13.41
C VAL A 92 -6.40 7.44 11.93
N LYS A 93 -6.24 8.67 11.44
CA LYS A 93 -6.44 9.00 10.03
C LYS A 93 -5.47 8.26 9.10
N ALA A 94 -4.21 8.13 9.50
CA ALA A 94 -3.21 7.39 8.73
C ALA A 94 -3.59 5.92 8.58
N ARG A 95 -4.07 5.30 9.67
CA ARG A 95 -4.55 3.91 9.67
C ARG A 95 -5.82 3.72 8.84
N GLU A 96 -6.78 4.63 8.95
CA GLU A 96 -7.97 4.63 8.07
C GLU A 96 -7.58 4.74 6.60
N GLY A 97 -6.64 5.63 6.28
CA GLY A 97 -6.09 5.78 4.93
C GLY A 97 -5.37 4.53 4.43
N TRP A 98 -4.66 3.82 5.30
CA TRP A 98 -4.00 2.55 4.96
C TRP A 98 -5.01 1.45 4.64
N ASN A 99 -6.07 1.33 5.42
CA ASN A 99 -7.16 0.40 5.14
C ASN A 99 -7.84 0.73 3.80
N GLN A 100 -8.12 2.01 3.55
CA GLN A 100 -8.68 2.47 2.29
C GLN A 100 -7.77 2.13 1.11
N LEU A 101 -6.44 2.24 1.28
CA LEU A 101 -5.48 1.85 0.25
C LEU A 101 -5.60 0.37 -0.10
N GLY A 102 -5.72 -0.49 0.91
CA GLY A 102 -5.96 -1.93 0.71
C GLY A 102 -7.22 -2.20 -0.09
N GLU A 103 -8.32 -1.54 0.26
CA GLU A 103 -9.59 -1.65 -0.48
C GLU A 103 -9.45 -1.22 -1.94
N ILE A 104 -8.70 -0.13 -2.22
CA ILE A 104 -8.41 0.32 -3.59
C ILE A 104 -7.73 -0.79 -4.39
N TYR A 105 -6.68 -1.43 -3.85
CA TYR A 105 -5.99 -2.49 -4.57
C TYR A 105 -6.84 -3.75 -4.76
N ILE A 106 -7.67 -4.11 -3.78
CA ILE A 106 -8.62 -5.23 -3.89
C ILE A 106 -9.62 -4.94 -5.03
N GLN A 107 -10.17 -3.73 -5.06
CA GLN A 107 -11.11 -3.31 -6.10
C GLN A 107 -10.44 -3.26 -7.48
N GLU A 108 -9.22 -2.74 -7.58
CA GLU A 108 -8.44 -2.71 -8.84
C GLU A 108 -8.16 -4.12 -9.37
N ARG A 109 -7.78 -5.08 -8.49
CA ARG A 109 -7.60 -6.49 -8.88
C ARG A 109 -8.91 -7.10 -9.38
N ALA A 110 -10.01 -6.94 -8.63
CA ALA A 110 -11.32 -7.47 -9.02
C ALA A 110 -11.85 -6.85 -10.33
N GLN A 111 -11.57 -5.57 -10.59
CA GLN A 111 -11.93 -4.91 -11.84
C GLN A 111 -11.10 -5.44 -13.02
N LYS A 112 -9.79 -5.64 -12.84
CA LYS A 112 -8.92 -6.22 -13.89
C LYS A 112 -9.34 -7.64 -14.25
N GLU A 113 -9.71 -8.46 -13.26
CA GLU A 113 -10.22 -9.82 -13.50
C GLU A 113 -11.53 -9.82 -14.31
N LYS A 114 -12.50 -8.98 -13.92
CA LYS A 114 -13.77 -8.85 -14.67
C LYS A 114 -13.56 -8.35 -16.09
N GLN A 115 -12.70 -7.35 -16.29
CA GLN A 115 -12.36 -6.85 -17.63
C GLN A 115 -11.69 -7.93 -18.49
N GLY A 116 -10.81 -8.74 -17.90
CA GLY A 116 -10.21 -9.89 -18.59
C GLY A 116 -11.24 -10.95 -18.98
N GLU A 117 -12.18 -11.29 -18.10
CA GLU A 117 -13.27 -12.22 -18.40
C GLU A 117 -14.20 -11.71 -19.51
N ASP A 118 -14.58 -10.44 -19.47
CA ASP A 118 -15.44 -9.84 -20.50
C ASP A 118 -14.72 -9.78 -21.84
N GLN A 119 -13.42 -9.47 -21.86
CA GLN A 119 -12.60 -9.51 -23.08
C GLN A 119 -12.50 -10.94 -23.64
N ASN A 120 -12.28 -11.94 -22.80
CA ASN A 120 -12.24 -13.35 -23.22
C ASN A 120 -13.59 -13.80 -23.81
N LYS A 121 -14.72 -13.42 -23.19
CA LYS A 121 -16.06 -13.71 -23.71
C LYS A 121 -16.32 -13.02 -25.06
N ILE A 122 -15.86 -11.77 -25.23
CA ILE A 122 -15.98 -11.05 -26.51
C ILE A 122 -15.15 -11.74 -27.60
N ASP A 123 -13.94 -12.18 -27.28
CA ASP A 123 -13.07 -12.84 -28.25
C ASP A 123 -13.57 -14.26 -28.60
N ASP A 124 -14.17 -14.98 -27.66
CA ASP A 124 -14.85 -16.25 -27.91
C ASP A 124 -16.11 -16.07 -28.77
N LEU A 125 -16.89 -15.00 -28.53
CA LEU A 125 -18.04 -14.63 -29.37
C LEU A 125 -17.60 -14.28 -30.80
N LYS A 126 -16.53 -13.47 -30.97
CA LYS A 126 -15.97 -13.15 -32.29
C LYS A 126 -15.53 -14.41 -33.05
N LYS A 127 -14.78 -15.30 -32.39
CA LYS A 127 -14.42 -16.62 -32.96
C LYS A 127 -15.64 -17.44 -33.35
N SER A 128 -16.69 -17.46 -32.52
CA SER A 128 -17.93 -18.20 -32.82
C SER A 128 -18.73 -17.62 -34.00
N LEU A 129 -18.60 -16.30 -34.24
CA LEU A 129 -19.23 -15.59 -35.34
C LEU A 129 -18.36 -15.52 -36.60
N GLY A 130 -17.13 -16.03 -36.56
CA GLY A 130 -16.21 -16.09 -37.70
C GLY A 130 -15.58 -14.75 -38.11
N ILE A 131 -15.46 -13.81 -37.17
CA ILE A 131 -14.86 -12.47 -37.35
C ILE A 131 -13.64 -12.28 -36.44
#